data_AF-A0A543F763-F1
#
_entry.id   AF-A0A543F763-F1
#
_cell.length_a   1.000
_cell.length_b   1.000
_cell.length_c   1.000
_cell.angle_alpha   90.00
_cell.angle_beta   90.00
_cell.angle_gamma   90.00
#
_symmetry.space_group_name_H-M   'P 1'
#
loop_
_entity.id
_entity.type
_entity.pdbx_description
1 polymer ?
#
loop_
_entity_poly.entity_id
_entity_poly.type
_entity_poly.pdbx_seq_one_letter_code
_entity_poly.pdbx_strand_id
1 'polypeptide(L)'
;MSEESAPHTTAEVVESWTVPAGATQAGLIRSNILVAIEQGYDDPQLVADLAVGPLVMALGKLEVGLAEARRRIEELERALAERDARS
;
A
#
# COMPACT_ATOMS: atom_id res chain seq x y z
N MET A 1 -10.85 -21.17 -27.63
CA MET A 1 -10.76 -20.87 -26.19
C MET A 1 -9.39 -20.31 -25.98
N SER A 2 -9.27 -19.03 -25.62
CA SER A 2 -7.97 -18.44 -25.30
C SER A 2 -7.50 -19.09 -24.01
N GLU A 3 -6.39 -19.82 -24.06
CA GLU A 3 -5.63 -20.14 -22.86
C GLU A 3 -5.16 -18.79 -22.32
N GLU A 4 -5.87 -18.25 -21.33
CA GLU A 4 -5.32 -17.21 -20.48
C GLU A 4 -4.17 -17.88 -19.73
N SER A 5 -2.96 -17.75 -20.31
CA SER A 5 -1.75 -18.39 -19.83
C SER A 5 -1.56 -17.99 -18.37
N ALA A 6 -1.78 -18.94 -17.46
CA ALA A 6 -1.50 -18.73 -16.06
C ALA A 6 -0.05 -18.23 -15.93
N PRO A 7 0.23 -17.23 -15.09
CA PRO A 7 1.55 -16.64 -14.99
C PRO A 7 2.60 -17.72 -14.73
N HIS A 8 3.61 -17.75 -15.58
CA HIS A 8 4.66 -18.75 -15.63
C HIS A 8 5.82 -18.43 -14.66
N THR A 9 5.88 -17.19 -14.15
CA THR A 9 6.94 -16.73 -13.23
C THR A 9 6.39 -15.94 -12.04
N THR A 10 7.14 -15.90 -10.95
CA THR A 10 6.83 -15.09 -9.76
C THR A 10 6.74 -13.60 -10.10
N ALA A 11 7.56 -13.13 -11.06
CA ALA A 11 7.49 -11.76 -11.57
C ALA A 11 6.13 -11.47 -12.21
N GLU A 12 5.64 -12.34 -13.09
CA GLU A 12 4.34 -12.17 -13.76
C GLU A 12 3.17 -12.12 -12.76
N VAL A 13 3.23 -12.94 -11.70
CA VAL A 13 2.25 -12.90 -10.60
C VAL A 13 2.26 -11.55 -9.89
N VAL A 14 3.45 -11.02 -9.57
CA VAL A 14 3.57 -9.71 -8.90
C VAL A 14 3.17 -8.58 -9.83
N GLU A 15 3.45 -8.70 -11.13
CA GLU A 15 3.03 -7.75 -12.15
C GLU A 15 1.50 -7.70 -12.35
N SER A 16 0.81 -8.82 -12.14
CA SER A 16 -0.64 -8.87 -12.28
C SER A 16 -1.39 -8.25 -11.11
N TRP A 17 -0.71 -7.82 -10.04
CA TRP A 17 -1.36 -7.20 -8.89
C TRP A 17 -1.97 -5.84 -9.23
N THR A 18 -3.29 -5.73 -9.07
CA THR A 18 -4.02 -4.47 -9.20
C THR A 18 -3.63 -3.51 -8.07
N VAL A 19 -2.93 -2.43 -8.42
CA VAL A 19 -2.61 -1.33 -7.50
C VAL A 19 -3.54 -0.15 -7.83
N PRO A 20 -4.40 0.30 -6.90
CA PRO A 20 -5.28 1.44 -7.14
C PRO A 20 -4.50 2.72 -7.49
N ALA A 21 -5.08 3.56 -8.35
CA ALA A 21 -4.51 4.86 -8.65
C ALA A 21 -4.36 5.70 -7.37
N GLY A 22 -3.17 6.27 -7.16
CA GLY A 22 -2.84 7.04 -5.96
C GLY A 22 -2.34 6.22 -4.76
N ALA A 23 -2.32 4.89 -4.83
CA ALA A 23 -1.78 4.03 -3.77
C ALA A 23 -0.23 3.97 -3.81
N THR A 24 0.44 5.11 -3.56
CA THR A 24 1.89 5.28 -3.73
C THR A 24 2.70 4.21 -2.99
N GLN A 25 2.38 3.90 -1.74
CA GLN A 25 3.13 2.88 -0.97
C GLN A 25 2.97 1.48 -1.55
N ALA A 26 1.76 1.11 -1.98
CA ALA A 26 1.52 -0.19 -2.62
C ALA A 26 2.30 -0.32 -3.94
N GLY A 27 2.37 0.76 -4.73
CA GLY A 27 3.18 0.80 -5.94
C GLY A 27 4.68 0.62 -5.65
N LEU A 28 5.20 1.28 -4.60
CA LEU A 28 6.60 1.14 -4.18
C LEU A 28 6.92 -0.28 -3.71
N ILE A 29 6.04 -0.91 -2.92
CA ILE A 29 6.22 -2.29 -2.46
C ILE A 29 6.29 -3.24 -3.65
N ARG A 30 5.34 -3.14 -4.59
CA ARG A 30 5.32 -3.95 -5.81
C ARG A 30 6.60 -3.76 -6.62
N SER A 31 7.05 -2.53 -6.83
CA SER A 31 8.28 -2.23 -7.57
C SER A 31 9.52 -2.82 -6.90
N ASN A 32 9.63 -2.73 -5.58
CA ASN A 32 10.78 -3.26 -4.84
C ASN A 32 10.84 -4.80 -4.90
N ILE A 33 9.67 -5.46 -4.86
CA ILE A 33 9.59 -6.91 -5.01
C ILE A 33 10.05 -7.34 -6.41
N LEU A 34 9.61 -6.64 -7.46
CA LEU A 34 10.06 -6.94 -8.83
C LEU A 34 11.57 -6.79 -8.99
N VAL A 35 12.17 -5.73 -8.42
CA VAL A 35 13.63 -5.54 -8.40
C VAL A 35 14.34 -6.68 -7.66
N ALA A 36 13.77 -7.17 -6.55
CA ALA A 36 14.35 -8.31 -5.83
C ALA A 36 14.29 -9.60 -6.67
N ILE A 37 13.18 -9.83 -7.37
CA ILE A 37 13.03 -10.98 -8.28
C ILE A 37 14.07 -10.91 -9.40
N GLU A 38 14.29 -9.74 -10.01
CA GLU A 38 15.33 -9.52 -11.02
C GLU A 38 16.76 -9.80 -10.50
N GLN A 39 16.99 -9.65 -9.20
CA GLN A 39 18.28 -9.95 -8.55
C GLN A 39 18.46 -11.44 -8.20
N GLY A 40 17.49 -12.30 -8.55
CA GLY A 40 17.54 -13.74 -8.29
C GLY A 40 16.79 -14.18 -7.03
N TYR A 41 15.98 -13.30 -6.43
CA TYR A 41 15.06 -13.66 -5.34
C TYR A 41 13.67 -13.99 -5.90
N ASP A 42 13.59 -15.01 -6.76
CA ASP A 42 12.37 -15.39 -7.50
C ASP A 42 11.57 -16.53 -6.86
N ASP A 43 12.08 -17.12 -5.77
CA ASP A 43 11.35 -18.09 -4.95
C ASP A 43 10.06 -17.44 -4.40
N PRO A 44 8.87 -17.95 -4.74
CA PRO A 44 7.59 -17.43 -4.25
C PRO A 44 7.49 -17.32 -2.73
N GLN A 45 8.10 -18.25 -1.98
CA GLN A 45 8.08 -18.21 -0.52
C GLN A 45 8.93 -17.06 0.01
N LEU A 46 10.11 -16.87 -0.57
CA LEU A 46 11.00 -15.77 -0.20
C LEU A 46 10.40 -14.41 -0.57
N VAL A 47 9.74 -14.30 -1.73
CA VAL A 47 9.04 -13.06 -2.12
C VAL A 47 7.92 -12.72 -1.14
N ALA A 48 7.15 -13.72 -0.69
CA ALA A 48 6.12 -13.52 0.32
C ALA A 48 6.74 -13.02 1.64
N ASP A 49 7.81 -13.65 2.11
CA ASP A 49 8.51 -13.24 3.34
C ASP A 49 9.11 -11.83 3.23
N LEU A 50 9.69 -11.48 2.08
CA LEU A 50 10.22 -10.15 1.80
C LEU A 50 9.14 -9.07 1.75
N ALA A 51 7.92 -9.41 1.32
CA ALA A 51 6.79 -8.48 1.24
C ALA A 51 6.21 -8.13 2.63
N VAL A 52 6.32 -9.03 3.62
CA VAL A 52 5.73 -8.83 4.96
C VAL A 52 6.29 -7.58 5.65
N GLY A 53 7.61 -7.38 5.63
CA GLY A 53 8.24 -6.21 6.27
C GLY A 53 7.73 -4.87 5.73
N PRO A 54 7.79 -4.63 4.41
CA PRO A 54 7.21 -3.45 3.77
C PRO A 54 5.72 -3.25 4.02
N LEU A 55 4.93 -4.34 4.05
CA LEU A 55 3.50 -4.27 4.36
C LEU A 55 3.25 -3.81 5.80
N VAL A 56 3.97 -4.34 6.78
CA VAL A 56 3.87 -3.91 8.19
C VAL A 56 4.24 -2.43 8.32
N MET A 57 5.30 -1.98 7.64
CA MET A 57 5.68 -0.57 7.65
C MET A 57 4.62 0.34 7.01
N ALA A 58 4.06 -0.07 5.87
CA ALA A 58 3.03 0.71 5.19
C ALA A 58 1.74 0.78 6.02
N LEU A 59 1.36 -0.33 6.67
CA LEU A 59 0.21 -0.38 7.57
C LEU A 59 0.40 0.56 8.77
N GLY A 60 1.55 0.50 9.44
CA GLY A 60 1.83 1.40 10.58
C GLY A 60 1.80 2.87 10.18
N LYS A 61 2.29 3.24 8.98
CA LYS A 61 2.18 4.60 8.45
C LYS A 61 0.73 5.01 8.21
N LEU A 62 -0.11 4.11 7.68
CA LEU A 62 -1.54 4.36 7.47
C LEU A 62 -2.29 4.53 8.79
N GLU A 63 -1.99 3.71 9.80
CA GLU A 63 -2.60 3.81 11.13
C GLU A 63 -2.29 5.17 11.79
N VAL A 64 -1.02 5.58 11.75
CA VAL A 64 -0.59 6.89 12.28
C VAL A 64 -1.25 8.03 11.50
N GLY A 65 -1.20 8.00 10.17
CA GLY A 65 -1.78 9.04 9.33
C GLY A 65 -3.30 9.15 9.49
N LEU A 66 -4.00 8.03 9.66
CA LEU A 66 -5.44 8.02 9.91
C LEU A 66 -5.79 8.59 11.28
N ALA A 67 -5.03 8.24 12.32
CA ALA A 67 -5.21 8.81 13.66
C ALA A 67 -4.99 10.33 13.66
N GLU A 68 -3.96 10.81 12.97
CA GLU A 68 -3.68 12.24 12.81
C GLU A 68 -4.78 12.96 12.04
N ALA A 69 -5.24 12.39 10.92
CA ALA A 69 -6.33 12.97 10.12
C ALA A 69 -7.62 13.09 10.93
N ARG A 70 -7.99 12.05 11.70
CA ARG A 70 -9.17 12.08 12.58
C ARG A 70 -9.06 13.18 13.63
N ARG A 71 -7.91 13.26 14.32
CA ARG A 71 -7.64 14.32 15.31
C ARG A 71 -7.78 15.70 14.68
N ARG A 72 -7.27 15.89 13.46
CA ARG A 72 -7.34 17.17 12.77
C ARG A 72 -8.77 17.54 12.37
N ILE A 73 -9.58 16.57 11.94
CA ILE A 73 -11.00 16.79 11.63
C ILE A 73 -11.73 17.25 12.90
N GLU A 74 -11.55 16.56 14.03
CA GLU A 74 -12.19 16.93 15.30
C GLU A 74 -11.76 18.33 15.79
N GLU A 75 -10.50 18.72 15.60
CA GLU A 75 -10.04 20.08 15.88
C GLU A 75 -10.75 21.12 15.01
N LEU A 76 -10.86 20.85 13.70
CA LEU A 76 -11.50 21.77 12.76
C LEU A 76 -13.00 21.88 13.01
N GLU A 77 -13.68 20.77 13.27
CA GLU A 77 -15.11 20.75 13.62
C GLU A 77 -15.40 21.56 14.89
N ARG A 78 -14.56 21.42 15.92
CA ARG A 78 -14.67 22.23 17.14
C ARG A 78 -14.47 23.71 16.86
N ALA A 79 -13.43 24.07 16.09
CA ALA A 79 -13.15 25.46 15.75
C ALA A 79 -14.27 26.11 14.92
N LEU A 80 -14.90 25.35 14.01
CA LEU A 80 -16.06 25.80 13.25
C LEU A 80 -17.27 26.02 14.16
N ALA A 81 -17.60 25.06 15.03
CA ALA A 81 -18.71 25.20 15.97
C ALA A 81 -18.53 26.40 16.91
N GLU A 82 -17.33 26.63 17.42
CA GLU A 82 -17.00 27.80 18.24
C GLU A 82 -17.13 29.12 17.47
N ARG A 83 -16.77 29.15 16.19
CA ARG A 83 -16.92 30.34 15.35
C ARG A 83 -18.39 30.64 15.11
N ASP A 84 -19.17 29.62 14.79
CA ASP A 84 -20.60 29.77 14.50
C ASP A 84 -21.38 30.18 15.77
N ALA A 85 -20.95 29.76 16.96
CA ALA A 85 -21.51 30.21 18.23
C ALA A 85 -21.14 31.67 18.62
N ARG A 86 -20.12 32.27 17.98
CA ARG A 86 -19.71 33.66 18.19
C ARG A 86 -20.28 34.63 17.14
N SER A 87 -20.88 34.11 16.06
CA SER A 87 -21.55 34.89 15.02
C SER A 87 -23.03 35.10 15.34
#